data_AF-A0AAW6P7A4-F1
#
_entry.id   AF-A0AAW6P7A4-F1
#
_cell.length_a   1.000
_cell.length_b   1.000
_cell.length_c   1.000
_cell.angle_alpha   90.00
_cell.angle_beta   90.00
_cell.angle_gamma   90.00
#
_symmetry.space_group_name_H-M   'P 1'
#
loop_
_entity.id
_entity.type
_entity.pdbx_description
1 polymer ?
#
loop_
_entity_poly.entity_id
_entity_poly.type
_entity_poly.pdbx_seq_one_letter_code
_entity_poly.pdbx_strand_id
1 'polypeptide(L)' 'HYLLEAYKHLKPLAFSGDAQALPGQLGLQPDDGLVMGAAAGDVFAGLKNALLQHRIWAREAQVGAVPA' A
#
# COMPACT_ATOMS: atom_id res chain seq x y z
N HIS A 1 4.00 12.38 -2.89
CA HIS A 1 4.87 11.82 -3.94
C HIS A 1 5.44 10.46 -3.55
N TYR A 2 6.22 10.32 -2.46
CA TYR A 2 6.83 9.04 -2.02
C TYR A 2 5.86 7.84 -2.02
N LEU A 3 4.67 8.00 -1.41
CA LEU A 3 3.66 6.94 -1.36
C LEU A 3 3.06 6.60 -2.74
N LEU A 4 2.84 7.61 -3.58
CA LEU A 4 2.29 7.43 -4.94
C LEU A 4 3.30 6.68 -5.82
N GLU A 5 4.58 7.05 -5.77
CA GLU A 5 5.64 6.38 -6.52
C GLU A 5 5.83 4.94 -6.04
N ALA A 6 5.81 4.70 -4.72
CA ALA A 6 5.87 3.34 -4.17
C ALA A 6 4.66 2.50 -4.61
N TYR A 7 3.46 3.07 -4.60
CA TYR A 7 2.24 2.42 -5.06
C TYR A 7 2.30 2.07 -6.56
N LYS A 8 2.72 3.03 -7.40
CA LYS A 8 2.93 2.88 -8.84
C LYS A 8 3.97 1.82 -9.16
N HIS A 9 5.02 1.73 -8.34
CA HIS A 9 6.02 0.68 -8.38
C HIS A 9 5.58 -0.60 -7.65
N LEU A 10 4.29 -0.86 -7.44
CA LEU A 10 3.78 -2.13 -6.94
C LEU A 10 4.37 -2.56 -5.58
N LYS A 11 4.89 -1.63 -4.77
CA LYS A 11 5.41 -1.96 -3.44
C LYS A 11 4.24 -2.13 -2.47
N PRO A 12 4.34 -3.06 -1.51
CA PRO A 12 3.40 -3.08 -0.40
C PRO A 12 3.56 -1.80 0.45
N LEU A 13 2.44 -1.33 0.98
CA LEU A 13 2.35 -0.15 1.83
C LEU A 13 1.56 -0.52 3.08
N ALA A 14 2.04 -0.09 4.23
CA ALA A 14 1.36 -0.28 5.50
C ALA A 14 1.11 1.07 6.17
N PHE A 15 -0.10 1.25 6.71
CA PHE A 15 -0.54 2.48 7.35
C PHE A 15 -1.08 2.16 8.74
N SER A 16 -0.50 2.77 9.77
CA SER A 16 -0.93 2.57 11.15
C SER A 16 -1.40 3.87 11.81
N GLY A 17 -2.33 3.76 12.76
CA GLY A 17 -2.88 4.91 13.47
C GLY A 17 -3.54 5.91 12.53
N ASP A 18 -3.22 7.20 12.68
CA ASP A 18 -3.77 8.28 11.86
C ASP A 18 -3.39 8.18 10.37
N ALA A 19 -2.30 7.47 10.06
CA ALA A 19 -1.85 7.30 8.68
C ALA A 19 -2.84 6.49 7.82
N GLN A 20 -3.79 5.76 8.43
CA GLN A 20 -4.85 5.03 7.73
C GLN A 20 -5.75 5.96 6.87
N ALA A 21 -5.75 7.27 7.13
CA ALA A 21 -6.45 8.24 6.30
C ALA A 21 -5.74 8.53 4.95
N LEU A 22 -4.43 8.30 4.85
CA LEU A 22 -3.61 8.69 3.69
C LEU A 22 -4.01 7.98 2.39
N PRO A 23 -4.28 6.66 2.34
CA PRO A 23 -4.69 6.00 1.10
C PRO A 23 -5.92 6.64 0.46
N GLY A 24 -6.93 6.98 1.28
CA GLY A 24 -8.14 7.66 0.81
C GLY A 24 -7.88 9.07 0.29
N GLN A 25 -7.05 9.86 1.01
CA GLN A 25 -6.65 11.21 0.56
C GLN A 25 -5.85 11.20 -0.75
N LEU A 26 -5.11 10.12 -1.01
CA LEU A 26 -4.28 9.94 -2.20
C LEU A 26 -5.01 9.20 -3.34
N GLY A 27 -6.25 8.74 -3.12
CA GLY A 27 -7.01 7.98 -4.11
C GLY A 27 -6.47 6.59 -4.41
N LEU A 28 -5.70 5.99 -3.49
CA LEU A 28 -5.14 4.65 -3.67
C LEU A 28 -6.24 3.59 -3.51
N GLN A 29 -6.36 2.70 -4.49
CA GLN A 29 -7.34 1.62 -4.43
C GLN A 29 -6.85 0.51 -3.49
N PRO A 30 -7.75 -0.07 -2.65
CA PRO A 30 -7.40 -1.15 -1.75
C PRO A 30 -7.01 -2.42 -2.55
N ASP A 31 -6.01 -3.13 -2.04
CA ASP A 31 -5.55 -4.42 -2.56
C ASP A 31 -4.78 -5.18 -1.46
N ASP A 32 -4.34 -6.40 -1.77
CA ASP A 32 -3.63 -7.29 -0.84
C ASP A 32 -2.28 -6.72 -0.32
N GLY A 33 -1.76 -5.66 -0.94
CA GLY A 33 -0.55 -4.97 -0.52
C GLY A 33 -0.78 -3.63 0.16
N LEU A 34 -2.02 -3.26 0.47
CA LEU A 34 -2.39 -2.03 1.15
C LEU A 34 -2.93 -2.38 2.54
N VAL A 35 -2.02 -2.45 3.52
CA VAL A 35 -2.31 -2.97 4.87
C VAL A 35 -2.59 -1.82 5.82
N MET A 36 -3.67 -1.92 6.59
CA MET A 36 -4.10 -0.90 7.55
C MET A 36 -4.34 -1.51 8.92
N GLY A 37 -4.07 -0.75 9.99
CA GLY A 37 -4.28 -1.20 11.37
C GLY A 37 -4.12 -0.07 12.38
N ALA A 38 -4.60 -0.27 13.61
CA ALA A 38 -4.56 0.78 14.63
C ALA A 38 -3.15 1.01 15.18
N ALA A 39 -2.35 -0.06 15.29
CA ALA A 39 -0.98 -0.04 15.79
C ALA A 39 0.00 -0.76 14.84
N ALA A 40 1.30 -0.59 15.11
CA ALA A 40 2.35 -1.25 14.31
C ALA A 40 2.25 -2.79 14.32
N GLY A 41 1.81 -3.36 15.45
CA GLY A 41 1.60 -4.81 15.58
C GLY A 41 0.55 -5.36 14.61
N ASP A 42 -0.49 -4.58 14.31
CA ASP A 42 -1.61 -5.00 13.48
C ASP A 42 -1.21 -5.13 12.00
N VAL A 43 -0.28 -4.29 11.54
CA VAL A 43 0.11 -4.24 10.13
C VAL A 43 1.33 -5.10 9.79
N PHE A 44 2.13 -5.49 10.79
CA PHE A 44 3.43 -6.11 10.55
C PHE A 44 3.34 -7.45 9.82
N ALA A 45 2.40 -8.31 10.21
CA ALA A 45 2.22 -9.62 9.58
C ALA A 45 1.78 -9.50 8.12
N GLY A 46 0.81 -8.62 7.84
CA GLY A 46 0.34 -8.35 6.47
C GLY A 46 1.46 -7.77 5.59
N LEU A 47 2.18 -6.76 6.11
CA LEU A 47 3.30 -6.15 5.40
C LEU A 47 4.41 -7.16 5.10
N LYS A 48 4.79 -8.00 6.08
CA LYS A 48 5.80 -9.06 5.90
C LYS A 48 5.37 -10.02 4.78
N ASN A 49 4.13 -10.51 4.81
CA ASN A 49 3.64 -11.47 3.83
C ASN A 49 3.65 -10.87 2.42
N ALA A 50 3.27 -9.60 2.28
CA ALA A 50 3.30 -8.90 1.01
C ALA A 50 4.75 -8.63 0.52
N LEU A 51 5.68 -8.31 1.43
CA LEU A 51 7.10 -8.15 1.09
C LEU A 51 7.74 -9.46 0.58
N LEU A 52 7.35 -10.61 1.13
CA LEU A 52 7.83 -11.92 0.66
C LEU A 52 7.43 -12.22 -0.80
N GLN A 53 6.40 -11.55 -1.32
CA GLN A 53 5.99 -11.65 -2.72
C GLN A 53 6.77 -10.70 -3.66
N HIS A 54 7.72 -9.92 -3.11
CA HIS A 54 8.51 -8.88 -3.77
C HIS A 54 7.71 -7.65 -4.25
N ARG A 55 6.60 -7.85 -4.96
CA ARG A 55 5.70 -6.81 -5.49
C ARG A 55 4.25 -7.29 -5.50
N ILE A 56 3.32 -6.34 -5.63
CA ILE A 56 1.88 -6.56 -5.76
C ILE A 56 1.52 -6.58 -7.25
N TRP A 57 1.77 -7.72 -7.91
CA TRP A 57 1.61 -7.85 -9.36
C TRP A 57 0.18 -7.57 -9.85
N ALA A 58 -0.83 -7.94 -9.06
CA ALA A 58 -2.24 -7.69 -9.39
C ALA A 58 -2.59 -6.19 -9.55
N ARG A 59 -1.76 -5.29 -9.00
CA ARG A 59 -1.94 -3.84 -9.10
C ARG A 59 -1.49 -3.27 -10.46
N GLU A 60 -0.70 -4.00 -11.25
CA GLU A 60 -0.11 -3.52 -12.50
C GLU A 60 -1.15 -2.94 -13.48
N ALA A 61 -2.32 -3.58 -13.59
CA ALA A 61 -3.41 -3.10 -14.44
C ALA A 61 -4.01 -1.74 -14.02
N GLN A 62 -3.81 -1.32 -12.76
CA GLN A 62 -4.47 -0.16 -12.15
C GLN A 62 -3.53 1.05 -12.01
N VAL A 63 -2.21 0.85 -12.05
CA VAL A 63 -1.24 1.93 -11.73
C VAL A 63 -1.00 2.92 -12.87
N GLY A 64 -1.46 2.64 -14.09
CA GLY A 64 -1.24 3.51 -15.25
C GLY A 64 -1.80 4.93 -15.09
N ALA A 65 -2.87 5.09 -14.30
CA ALA A 65 -3.51 6.39 -14.03
C ALA A 65 -2.93 7.13 -12.82
N VAL A 66 -1.98 6.55 -12.08
CA VAL A 66 -1.45 7.15 -10.85
C VAL A 66 -0.47 8.29 -11.20
N PRO A 67 -0.72 9.53 -10.76
CA PRO A 67 0.14 10.68 -11.04
C PRO A 67 1.36 10.70 -10.11
N ALA A 68 2.32 9.82 -10.41
CA ALA A 68 3.60 9.71 -9.71
C ALA A 68 4.76 9.79 -10.68
#